data_AF-A0AAV2BXX3-F1
#
_entry.id   AF-A0AAV2BXX3-F1
#
_cell.length_a   1.000
_cell.length_b   1.000
_cell.length_c   1.000
_cell.angle_alpha   90.00
_cell.angle_beta   90.00
_cell.angle_gamma   90.00
#
_symmetry.space_group_name_H-M   'P 1'
#
loop_
_entity.id
_entity.type
_entity.pdbx_description
1 polymer ?
#
loop_
_entity_poly.entity_id
_entity_poly.type
_entity_poly.pdbx_seq_one_letter_code
_entity_poly.pdbx_strand_id
1 'polypeptide(L)'
;MDVSSKYCSKEPVEEDEIVQNLMDVHGETITVRFSVWMGGQVNQARSWRVKMCLNSTIYHVIETVDKVVNKRKVEYDVVYGKPFLTAWNGKQDDPEMGTFWFVYLKT
;
A
#
# COMPACT_ATOMS: atom_id res chain seq x y z
N MET A 1 -0.05 -22.07 23.66
CA MET A 1 0.97 -21.80 22.63
C MET A 1 1.19 -20.31 22.64
N ASP A 2 2.37 -19.87 23.06
CA ASP A 2 2.73 -18.46 23.25
C ASP A 2 3.51 -18.02 22.00
N VAL A 3 2.84 -17.32 21.07
CA VAL A 3 3.43 -16.90 19.80
C VAL A 3 4.09 -15.54 20.01
N SER A 4 5.32 -15.56 20.54
CA SER A 4 6.10 -14.33 20.74
C SER A 4 6.73 -13.86 19.42
N SER A 5 6.48 -12.60 19.05
CA SER A 5 7.04 -11.94 17.85
C SER A 5 8.57 -11.84 17.83
N LYS A 6 9.23 -12.17 18.95
CA LYS A 6 10.68 -12.17 19.12
C LYS A 6 11.42 -13.15 18.19
N TYR A 7 10.72 -14.08 17.55
CA TYR A 7 11.29 -15.05 16.60
C TYR A 7 10.99 -14.74 15.13
N CYS A 8 10.29 -13.64 14.83
CA CYS A 8 10.04 -13.21 13.46
C CYS A 8 11.11 -12.21 13.01
N SER A 9 12.30 -12.72 12.68
CA SER A 9 13.34 -11.94 12.01
C SER A 9 12.87 -11.61 10.59
N LYS A 10 12.36 -10.41 10.35
CA LYS A 10 12.23 -9.88 8.99
C LYS A 10 13.55 -9.22 8.64
N GLU A 11 14.38 -9.93 7.88
CA GLU A 11 15.62 -9.37 7.33
C GLU A 11 15.32 -8.10 6.52
N PRO A 12 16.18 -7.07 6.57
CA PRO A 12 16.05 -5.90 5.74
C PRO A 12 16.35 -6.31 4.29
N VAL A 13 15.29 -6.46 3.49
CA VAL A 13 15.42 -6.60 2.04
C VAL A 13 15.98 -5.29 1.49
N GLU A 14 17.06 -5.36 0.71
CA GLU A 14 17.71 -4.18 0.14
C GLU A 14 16.78 -3.48 -0.87
N GLU A 15 16.81 -2.15 -0.88
CA GLU A 15 15.89 -1.31 -1.68
C GLU A 15 16.00 -1.62 -3.19
N ASP A 16 17.20 -1.95 -3.67
CA ASP A 16 17.46 -2.32 -5.07
C ASP A 16 16.86 -3.69 -5.44
N GLU A 17 16.86 -4.65 -4.51
CA GLU A 17 16.26 -5.98 -4.71
C GLU A 17 14.72 -5.89 -4.78
N ILE A 18 14.11 -4.95 -4.06
CA ILE A 18 12.67 -4.65 -4.15
C ILE A 18 12.32 -4.06 -5.51
N VAL A 19 13.10 -3.06 -5.98
CA VAL A 19 12.87 -2.42 -7.28
C VAL A 19 13.03 -3.42 -8.42
N GLN A 20 14.02 -4.30 -8.33
CA GLN A 20 14.32 -5.29 -9.37
C GLN A 20 13.24 -6.39 -9.43
N ASN A 21 12.76 -6.89 -8.28
CA ASN A 21 11.61 -7.81 -8.21
C ASN A 21 10.29 -7.16 -8.67
N LEU A 22 10.16 -5.84 -8.54
CA LEU A 22 9.01 -5.09 -9.04
C LEU A 22 8.98 -4.98 -10.57
N MET A 23 10.14 -5.09 -11.20
CA MET A 23 10.31 -4.99 -12.65
C MET A 23 10.20 -6.34 -13.35
N ASP A 24 10.39 -7.44 -12.63
CA ASP A 24 10.33 -8.81 -13.14
C ASP A 24 8.90 -9.37 -13.17
N VAL A 25 8.03 -8.65 -13.88
CA VAL A 25 6.62 -9.01 -14.05
C VAL A 25 6.47 -9.75 -15.37
N HIS A 26 6.33 -11.07 -15.33
CA HIS A 26 6.09 -11.90 -16.52
C HIS A 26 4.61 -11.90 -16.91
N GLY A 27 4.31 -11.61 -18.18
CA GLY A 27 2.97 -11.64 -18.76
C GLY A 27 2.47 -10.27 -19.23
N GLU A 28 1.17 -10.16 -19.51
CA GLU A 28 0.56 -8.89 -19.90
C GLU A 28 0.49 -7.93 -18.70
N THR A 29 0.95 -6.69 -18.91
CA THR A 29 1.07 -5.70 -17.83
C THR A 29 0.26 -4.43 -18.10
N ILE A 30 -0.18 -3.77 -17.03
CA ILE A 30 -0.80 -2.45 -17.05
C ILE A 30 0.02 -1.48 -16.20
N THR A 31 0.01 -0.19 -16.56
CA THR A 31 0.57 0.88 -15.73
C THR A 31 -0.56 1.69 -15.12
N VAL A 32 -0.58 1.77 -13.79
CA VAL A 32 -1.58 2.52 -13.02
C VAL A 32 -0.92 3.73 -12.39
N ARG A 33 -1.63 4.87 -12.38
CA ARG A 33 -1.26 6.05 -11.60
C ARG A 33 -1.97 5.98 -10.25
N PHE A 34 -1.21 5.79 -9.19
CA PHE A 34 -1.72 5.75 -7.81
C PHE A 34 -1.42 7.07 -7.12
N SER A 35 -2.41 7.67 -6.48
CA SER A 35 -2.27 8.96 -5.79
C SER A 35 -3.00 8.88 -4.44
N VAL A 36 -2.37 9.43 -3.40
CA VAL A 36 -2.95 9.49 -2.05
C VAL A 36 -3.32 10.92 -1.72
N TRP A 37 -4.52 11.14 -1.18
CA TRP A 37 -5.05 12.47 -0.88
C TRP A 37 -5.56 12.49 0.57
N MET A 38 -5.37 13.60 1.28
CA MET A 38 -6.00 13.85 2.58
C MET A 38 -6.70 15.22 2.55
N GLY A 39 -8.03 15.22 2.70
CA GLY A 39 -8.85 16.43 2.59
C GLY A 39 -8.78 17.09 1.21
N GLY A 40 -9.10 18.39 1.15
CA GLY A 40 -9.05 19.19 -0.09
C GLY A 40 -7.66 19.73 -0.47
N GLN A 41 -6.63 19.47 0.33
CA GLN A 41 -5.28 19.96 0.08
C GLN A 41 -4.44 18.92 -0.65
N VAL A 42 -4.15 19.21 -1.92
CA VAL A 42 -3.30 18.44 -2.85
C VAL A 42 -1.82 18.39 -2.41
N ASN A 43 -1.42 19.14 -1.40
CA ASN A 43 -0.01 19.39 -1.09
C ASN A 43 0.73 18.22 -0.40
N GLN A 44 0.08 17.06 -0.22
CA GLN A 44 0.74 15.79 0.11
C GLN A 44 0.48 14.69 -0.94
N ALA A 45 -0.08 15.04 -2.11
CA ALA A 45 -0.42 14.11 -3.19
C ALA A 45 0.84 13.58 -3.89
N ARG A 46 1.53 12.65 -3.23
CA ARG A 46 2.50 11.81 -3.94
C ARG A 46 1.70 10.94 -4.91
N SER A 47 2.12 11.01 -6.17
CA SER A 47 1.58 10.19 -7.24
C SER A 47 2.69 9.27 -7.73
N TRP A 48 2.41 7.98 -7.81
CA TRP A 48 3.32 6.97 -8.31
C TRP A 48 2.77 6.35 -9.58
N ARG A 49 3.65 6.01 -10.51
CA ARG A 49 3.32 5.17 -11.66
C ARG A 49 3.81 3.77 -11.35
N VAL A 50 2.88 2.83 -11.25
CA VAL A 50 3.16 1.45 -10.85
C VAL A 50 2.81 0.54 -12.03
N LYS A 51 3.78 -0.27 -12.46
CA LYS A 51 3.57 -1.32 -13.46
C LYS A 51 3.18 -2.61 -12.74
N MET A 52 2.17 -3.32 -13.25
CA MET A 52 1.66 -4.55 -12.62
C MET A 52 1.06 -5.51 -13.64
N CYS A 53 0.87 -6.79 -13.29
CA CYS A 53 0.14 -7.74 -14.13
C CYS A 53 -1.31 -7.28 -14.34
N LEU A 54 -1.84 -7.53 -15.54
CA LEU A 54 -3.28 -7.54 -15.75
C LEU A 54 -3.94 -8.53 -14.77
N ASN A 55 -5.15 -8.17 -14.30
CA ASN A 55 -5.90 -8.88 -13.23
C ASN A 55 -5.33 -8.78 -11.81
N SER A 56 -4.32 -7.95 -11.57
CA SER A 56 -3.90 -7.64 -10.21
C SER A 56 -4.93 -6.78 -9.46
N THR A 57 -4.88 -6.80 -8.13
CA THR A 57 -5.75 -5.98 -7.28
C THR A 57 -5.12 -4.64 -6.95
N ILE A 58 -5.94 -3.66 -6.54
CA ILE A 58 -5.42 -2.38 -6.05
C ILE A 58 -4.51 -2.56 -4.83
N TYR A 59 -4.73 -3.58 -3.99
CA TYR A 59 -3.86 -3.88 -2.85
C TYR A 59 -2.44 -4.19 -3.27
N HIS A 60 -2.24 -4.84 -4.43
CA HIS A 60 -0.91 -5.03 -4.99
C HIS A 60 -0.22 -3.68 -5.26
N VAL A 61 -0.95 -2.68 -5.78
CA VAL A 61 -0.39 -1.33 -5.97
C VAL A 61 0.01 -0.71 -4.62
N ILE A 62 -0.87 -0.80 -3.62
CA ILE A 62 -0.67 -0.20 -2.29
C ILE A 62 0.54 -0.84 -1.60
N GLU A 63 0.66 -2.17 -1.62
CA GLU A 63 1.81 -2.91 -1.09
C GLU A 63 3.11 -2.57 -1.82
N THR A 64 3.06 -2.47 -3.15
CA THR A 64 4.20 -2.07 -3.96
C THR A 64 4.69 -0.67 -3.60
N VAL A 65 3.77 0.28 -3.46
CA VAL A 65 4.12 1.65 -3.06
C VAL A 65 4.64 1.71 -1.63
N ASP A 66 4.05 0.95 -0.70
CA ASP A 66 4.58 0.83 0.67
C ASP A 66 6.01 0.32 0.64
N LYS A 67 6.28 -0.84 0.00
CA LYS A 67 7.61 -1.42 -0.12
C LYS A 67 8.67 -0.47 -0.68
N VAL A 68 8.33 0.30 -1.73
CA VAL A 68 9.28 1.18 -2.45
C VAL A 68 9.49 2.51 -1.74
N VAL A 69 8.46 3.08 -1.11
CA VAL A 69 8.47 4.49 -0.70
C VAL A 69 8.59 4.66 0.80
N ASN A 70 8.19 3.66 1.60
CA ASN A 70 8.06 3.84 3.03
C ASN A 70 8.16 2.49 3.76
N LYS A 71 9.13 2.35 4.68
CA LYS A 71 9.41 1.11 5.42
C LYS A 71 8.26 0.64 6.35
N ARG A 72 7.13 0.17 5.81
CA ARG A 72 5.94 -0.37 6.51
C ARG A 72 5.15 0.67 7.29
N LYS A 73 4.38 1.51 6.60
CA LYS A 73 3.44 2.43 7.26
C LYS A 73 2.02 2.36 6.70
N VAL A 74 1.68 1.22 6.13
CA VAL A 74 0.32 0.90 5.72
C VAL A 74 -0.24 -0.14 6.68
N GLU A 75 -1.40 0.16 7.27
CA GLU A 75 -2.10 -0.76 8.17
C GLU A 75 -3.44 -1.15 7.56
N TYR A 76 -3.83 -2.40 7.75
CA TYR A 76 -5.09 -2.93 7.26
C TYR A 76 -5.83 -3.66 8.38
N ASP A 77 -7.14 -3.54 8.37
CA ASP A 77 -8.05 -4.43 9.09
C ASP A 77 -8.79 -5.36 8.12
N VAL A 78 -9.14 -6.55 8.58
CA VAL A 78 -9.93 -7.50 7.79
C VAL A 78 -11.34 -7.55 8.33
N VAL A 79 -12.30 -7.08 7.55
CA VAL A 79 -13.72 -7.09 7.90
C VAL A 79 -14.47 -7.97 6.90
N TYR A 80 -15.11 -9.04 7.40
CA TYR A 80 -15.77 -10.07 6.57
C TYR A 80 -14.87 -10.64 5.46
N GLY A 81 -13.59 -10.87 5.76
CA GLY A 81 -12.62 -11.40 4.80
C GLY A 81 -12.15 -10.40 3.74
N LYS A 82 -12.54 -9.12 3.85
CA LYS A 82 -12.09 -8.05 2.95
C LYS A 82 -11.12 -7.12 3.69
N PRO A 83 -9.95 -6.79 3.11
CA PRO A 83 -9.02 -5.87 3.74
C PRO A 83 -9.47 -4.41 3.54
N PHE A 84 -9.44 -3.64 4.62
CA PHE A 84 -9.72 -2.22 4.67
C PHE A 84 -8.47 -1.49 5.12
N LEU A 85 -8.09 -0.44 4.39
CA LEU A 85 -6.97 0.41 4.76
C LEU A 85 -7.37 1.22 6.00
N THR A 86 -6.62 1.10 7.10
CA THR A 86 -6.91 1.78 8.36
C THR A 86 -5.86 2.83 8.71
N ALA A 87 -4.65 2.72 8.13
CA ALA A 87 -3.64 3.76 8.25
C ALA A 87 -2.77 3.87 7.00
N TRP A 88 -2.37 5.10 6.68
CA TRP A 88 -1.34 5.38 5.67
C TRP A 88 -0.33 6.38 6.21
N ASN A 89 0.95 6.02 6.20
CA ASN A 89 2.05 6.84 6.72
C ASN A 89 1.84 7.30 8.18
N GLY A 90 1.26 6.42 9.01
CA GLY A 90 0.94 6.72 10.42
C GLY A 90 -0.27 7.65 10.62
N LYS A 91 -1.03 7.94 9.55
CA LYS A 91 -2.32 8.62 9.63
C LYS A 91 -3.43 7.58 9.64
N GLN A 92 -4.05 7.40 10.80
CA GLN A 92 -5.14 6.45 11.00
C GLN A 92 -6.49 7.05 10.63
N ASP A 93 -7.47 6.18 10.44
CA ASP A 93 -8.87 6.56 10.47
C ASP A 93 -9.22 7.21 11.81
N ASP A 94 -10.14 8.17 11.77
CA ASP A 94 -10.69 8.83 12.95
C ASP A 94 -12.22 8.85 12.82
N PRO A 95 -12.90 7.82 13.35
CA PRO A 95 -14.36 7.72 13.29
C PRO A 95 -15.07 8.85 14.04
N GLU A 96 -14.47 9.41 15.09
CA GLU A 96 -15.06 10.53 15.86
C GLU A 96 -15.08 11.80 15.02
N MET A 97 -14.03 12.00 14.20
CA MET A 97 -13.90 13.11 13.27
C MET A 97 -14.45 12.80 11.86
N GLY A 98 -15.04 11.63 11.65
CA GLY A 98 -15.59 11.20 10.37
C GLY A 98 -14.55 11.08 9.24
N THR A 99 -13.30 10.84 9.58
CA THR A 99 -12.18 10.73 8.62
C THR A 99 -11.84 9.28 8.36
N PHE A 100 -11.90 8.87 7.10
CA PHE A 100 -11.66 7.49 6.68
C PHE A 100 -10.80 7.44 5.42
N TRP A 101 -9.94 6.43 5.33
CA TRP A 101 -9.28 6.05 4.10
C TRP A 101 -10.24 5.28 3.20
N PHE A 102 -10.35 5.71 1.94
CA PHE A 102 -11.10 4.99 0.93
C PHE A 102 -10.36 4.96 -0.40
N VAL A 103 -10.54 3.86 -1.13
CA VAL A 103 -10.00 3.68 -2.47
C VAL A 103 -11.08 4.04 -3.48
N TYR A 104 -10.72 4.84 -4.47
CA TYR A 104 -11.62 5.17 -5.57
C TYR A 104 -10.86 5.19 -6.90
N LEU A 105 -11.56 4.85 -7.97
CA LEU A 105 -11.05 5.04 -9.33
C LEU A 105 -11.38 6.47 -9.76
N LYS A 106 -10.37 7.23 -10.17
CA LYS A 106 -10.57 8.52 -10.81
C LYS A 106 -10.85 8.30 -12.30
N THR A 107 -12.10 8.53 -12.71
CA THR A 107 -12.51 8.68 -14.12
C THR A 107 -12.10 10.02 -14.70
#